data_AF-A0A2D0I6M0-F1
#
_entry.id   AF-A0A2D0I6M0-F1
#
_cell.length_a   1.000
_cell.length_b   1.000
_cell.length_c   1.000
_cell.angle_alpha   90.00
_cell.angle_beta   90.00
_cell.angle_gamma   90.00
#
_symmetry.space_group_name_H-M   'P 1'
#
loop_
_entity.id
_entity.type
_entity.pdbx_description
1 polymer ?
#
loop_
_entity_poly.entity_id
_entity_poly.type
_entity_poly.pdbx_seq_one_letter_code
_entity_poly.pdbx_strand_id
1 'polypeptide(L)'
;MTTEQPLDELLRECANSVGGKNFFLTLAETIRSTREGILVGEKKQINYSSGTMTWNKTLHADNWRLLIESAKVRTKDGNILLPVEDKRHKNILNMIRTLKPLTFTVKPNNSEDGEGFSFAALEVIDEKTTRVSPLFKAMFTMPIEVLKKNMG
;
A
#
# COMPACT_ATOMS: atom_id res chain seq x y z
N MET A 1 17.66 -14.27 8.79
CA MET A 1 17.85 -12.81 8.69
C MET A 1 17.14 -12.35 7.44
N THR A 2 15.90 -11.89 7.56
CA THR A 2 15.16 -11.30 6.43
C THR A 2 15.65 -9.88 6.34
N THR A 3 16.62 -9.61 5.47
CA THR A 3 17.08 -8.25 5.19
C THR A 3 15.88 -7.49 4.64
N GLU A 4 15.32 -6.58 5.44
CA GLU A 4 14.32 -5.63 4.95
C GLU A 4 14.98 -4.84 3.82
N GLN A 5 14.43 -4.97 2.60
CA GLN A 5 14.90 -4.23 1.44
C GLN A 5 14.75 -2.72 1.72
N PRO A 6 15.80 -1.91 1.46
CA PRO A 6 15.70 -0.46 1.55
C PRO A 6 14.54 0.10 0.73
N LEU A 7 13.83 1.09 1.28
CA LEU A 7 12.64 1.64 0.64
C LEU A 7 12.95 2.25 -0.73
N ASP A 8 14.08 2.93 -0.88
CA ASP A 8 14.54 3.53 -2.13
C ASP A 8 14.75 2.49 -3.24
N GLU A 9 15.36 1.36 -2.89
CA GLU A 9 15.54 0.24 -3.81
C GLU A 9 14.19 -0.36 -4.24
N LEU A 10 13.29 -0.60 -3.28
CA LEU A 10 11.94 -1.11 -3.54
C LEU A 10 11.14 -0.19 -4.47
N LEU A 11 11.19 1.12 -4.22
CA LEU A 11 10.51 2.10 -5.06
C LEU A 11 11.09 2.16 -6.47
N ARG A 12 12.40 2.04 -6.62
CA ARG A 12 13.07 2.03 -7.93
C ARG A 12 12.70 0.79 -8.74
N GLU A 13 12.69 -0.38 -8.11
CA GLU A 13 12.28 -1.63 -8.77
C GLU A 13 10.82 -1.55 -9.25
N CYS A 14 9.92 -1.11 -8.37
CA CYS A 14 8.50 -0.96 -8.72
C CYS A 14 8.30 0.10 -9.80
N ALA A 15 9.09 1.17 -9.81
CA ALA A 15 9.03 2.16 -10.86
C ALA A 15 9.50 1.60 -12.21
N ASN A 16 10.62 0.88 -12.22
CA ASN A 16 11.17 0.28 -13.44
C ASN A 16 10.24 -0.77 -14.05
N SER A 17 9.41 -1.45 -13.25
CA SER A 17 8.46 -2.44 -13.77
C SER A 17 7.19 -1.83 -14.38
N VAL A 18 7.03 -0.50 -14.35
CA VAL A 18 5.89 0.23 -14.93
C VAL A 18 6.33 1.40 -15.82
N GLY A 19 7.49 1.34 -16.45
CA GLY A 19 7.97 2.38 -17.39
C GLY A 19 8.74 3.53 -16.74
N GLY A 20 9.09 3.40 -15.46
CA GLY A 20 10.01 4.29 -14.75
C GLY A 20 9.35 5.24 -13.76
N LYS A 21 10.19 6.11 -13.17
CA LYS A 21 9.84 7.00 -12.05
C LYS A 21 8.61 7.86 -12.31
N ASN A 22 8.49 8.44 -13.49
CA ASN A 22 7.37 9.33 -13.82
C ASN A 22 6.03 8.58 -13.83
N PHE A 23 5.98 7.37 -14.37
CA PHE A 23 4.74 6.58 -14.42
C PHE A 23 4.31 6.17 -13.02
N PHE A 24 5.28 5.76 -12.19
CA PHE A 24 5.03 5.44 -10.79
C PHE A 24 4.53 6.64 -9.97
N LEU A 25 5.12 7.82 -10.18
CA LEU A 25 4.67 9.06 -9.52
C LEU A 25 3.26 9.46 -9.97
N THR A 26 2.95 9.38 -11.26
CA THR A 26 1.60 9.62 -11.78
C THR A 26 0.58 8.68 -11.15
N LEU A 27 0.92 7.39 -10.96
CA LEU A 27 0.06 6.45 -10.24
C LEU A 27 -0.16 6.91 -8.79
N ALA A 28 0.90 7.26 -8.06
CA ALA A 28 0.79 7.71 -6.68
C ALA A 28 -0.06 9.00 -6.54
N GLU A 29 0.10 9.95 -7.47
CA GLU A 29 -0.70 11.17 -7.54
C GLU A 29 -2.17 10.86 -7.85
N THR A 30 -2.43 9.97 -8.80
CA THR A 30 -3.79 9.54 -9.18
C THR A 30 -4.49 8.86 -8.01
N ILE A 31 -3.82 7.96 -7.28
CA ILE A 31 -4.36 7.31 -6.08
C ILE A 31 -4.83 8.34 -5.05
N ARG A 32 -4.08 9.43 -4.88
CA ARG A 32 -4.34 10.45 -3.86
C ARG A 32 -5.45 11.42 -4.25
N SER A 33 -5.60 11.71 -5.55
CA SER A 33 -6.73 12.49 -6.07
C SER A 33 -8.03 11.68 -6.16
N THR A 34 -7.94 10.35 -6.24
CA THR A 34 -9.09 9.43 -6.38
C THR A 34 -9.47 8.71 -5.08
N ARG A 35 -9.10 9.24 -3.91
CA ARG A 35 -9.25 8.55 -2.61
C ARG A 35 -10.68 8.02 -2.33
N GLU A 36 -11.72 8.74 -2.76
CA GLU A 36 -13.11 8.29 -2.66
C GLU A 36 -13.43 7.13 -3.61
N GLY A 37 -12.82 7.12 -4.81
CA GLY A 37 -12.93 6.05 -5.81
C GLY A 37 -12.33 4.71 -5.36
N ILE A 38 -11.36 4.71 -4.44
CA ILE A 38 -10.82 3.47 -3.84
C ILE A 38 -11.86 2.80 -2.92
N LEU A 39 -12.68 3.61 -2.25
CA LEU A 39 -13.65 3.14 -1.27
C LEU A 39 -14.99 2.74 -1.89
N VAL A 40 -15.43 3.51 -2.89
CA VAL A 40 -16.76 3.38 -3.50
C VAL A 40 -16.72 2.67 -4.86
N GLY A 41 -15.53 2.48 -5.45
CA GLY A 41 -15.37 1.92 -6.77
C GLY A 41 -15.81 0.46 -6.86
N GLU A 42 -16.98 0.22 -7.48
CA GLU A 42 -17.52 -1.14 -7.72
C GLU A 42 -16.52 -2.06 -8.44
N LYS A 43 -15.73 -1.49 -9.36
CA LYS A 43 -14.76 -2.22 -10.18
C LYS A 43 -13.44 -2.55 -9.49
N LYS A 44 -13.21 -2.05 -8.26
CA LYS A 44 -11.95 -2.23 -7.51
C LYS A 44 -10.70 -1.91 -8.36
N GLN A 45 -10.78 -0.79 -9.08
CA GLN A 45 -9.80 -0.41 -10.09
C GLN A 45 -9.62 1.11 -10.14
N ILE A 46 -8.37 1.52 -10.36
CA ILE A 46 -8.00 2.88 -10.76
C ILE A 46 -7.29 2.78 -12.10
N ASN A 47 -7.72 3.60 -13.06
CA ASN A 47 -6.97 3.85 -14.28
C ASN A 47 -6.14 5.11 -14.12
N TYR A 48 -4.92 5.08 -14.61
CA TYR A 48 -4.06 6.25 -14.74
C TYR A 48 -3.51 6.31 -16.17
N SER A 49 -2.86 7.41 -16.55
CA SER A 49 -2.44 7.66 -17.94
C SER A 49 -1.65 6.52 -18.58
N SER A 50 -0.90 5.77 -17.76
CA SER A 50 0.05 4.78 -18.24
C SER A 50 -0.24 3.35 -17.80
N GLY A 51 -1.37 3.11 -17.13
CA GLY A 51 -1.66 1.77 -16.63
C GLY A 51 -2.93 1.69 -15.81
N THR A 52 -3.06 0.55 -15.14
CA THR A 52 -4.20 0.24 -14.28
C THR A 52 -3.70 -0.34 -12.96
N MET A 53 -4.32 0.07 -11.85
CA MET A 53 -4.18 -0.59 -10.55
C MET A 53 -5.50 -1.26 -10.16
N THR A 54 -5.45 -2.52 -9.73
CA THR A 54 -6.59 -3.28 -9.22
C THR A 54 -6.32 -3.83 -7.82
N TRP A 55 -7.36 -4.24 -7.10
CA TRP A 55 -7.20 -4.91 -5.80
C TRP A 55 -8.25 -5.99 -5.56
N ASN A 56 -7.91 -6.96 -4.72
CA ASN A 56 -8.63 -8.23 -4.61
C ASN A 56 -9.78 -8.26 -3.58
N LYS A 57 -10.01 -7.20 -2.80
CA LYS A 57 -11.04 -7.16 -1.73
C LYS A 57 -11.90 -5.91 -1.78
N THR A 58 -13.13 -6.00 -1.28
CA THR A 58 -13.95 -4.80 -1.05
C THR A 58 -13.43 -4.05 0.17
N LEU A 59 -13.19 -2.76 0.04
CA LEU A 59 -12.65 -1.90 1.08
C LEU A 59 -13.77 -1.10 1.75
N HIS A 60 -14.32 -1.64 2.85
CA HIS A 60 -15.28 -0.87 3.66
C HIS A 60 -14.60 0.34 4.30
N ALA A 61 -15.31 1.46 4.37
CA ALA A 61 -14.79 2.75 4.83
C ALA A 61 -14.10 2.66 6.21
N ASP A 62 -14.67 1.91 7.15
CA ASP A 62 -14.10 1.73 8.49
C ASP A 62 -12.77 0.99 8.48
N ASN A 63 -12.67 -0.11 7.71
CA ASN A 63 -11.42 -0.87 7.59
C ASN A 63 -10.33 -0.05 6.89
N TRP A 64 -10.72 0.72 5.87
CA TRP A 64 -9.79 1.62 5.20
C TRP A 64 -9.29 2.73 6.13
N ARG A 65 -10.18 3.36 6.90
CA ARG A 65 -9.81 4.39 7.87
C ARG A 65 -8.81 3.83 8.88
N LEU A 66 -9.10 2.66 9.46
CA LEU A 66 -8.20 2.00 10.40
C LEU A 66 -6.85 1.63 9.76
N LEU A 67 -6.83 1.18 8.50
CA LEU A 67 -5.59 0.85 7.78
C LEU A 67 -4.74 2.09 7.55
N ILE A 68 -5.34 3.21 7.12
CA ILE A 68 -4.65 4.48 6.90
C ILE A 68 -4.12 5.07 8.21
N GLU A 69 -4.86 4.95 9.31
CA GLU A 69 -4.39 5.34 10.64
C GLU A 69 -3.22 4.46 11.09
N SER A 70 -3.33 3.14 10.90
CA SER A 70 -2.27 2.16 11.22
C SER A 70 -0.99 2.40 10.40
N ALA A 71 -1.11 2.86 9.16
CA ALA A 71 0.02 3.18 8.29
C ALA A 71 0.89 4.35 8.84
N LYS A 72 0.35 5.16 9.76
CA LYS A 72 1.04 6.29 10.40
C LYS A 72 1.76 5.90 11.69
N VAL A 73 1.62 4.65 12.16
CA VAL A 73 2.27 4.16 13.39
C VAL A 73 3.79 4.26 13.26
N ARG A 74 4.44 4.82 14.29
CA ARG A 74 5.89 5.04 14.39
C ARG A 74 6.52 4.28 15.55
N THR A 75 6.07 3.05 15.81
CA THR A 75 6.75 2.18 16.77
C THR A 75 8.08 1.70 16.20
N LYS A 76 9.03 1.35 17.07
CA LYS A 76 10.37 0.87 16.67
C LYS A 76 10.30 -0.36 15.75
N ASP A 77 9.32 -1.22 15.97
CA ASP A 77 9.09 -2.45 15.22
C ASP A 77 8.01 -2.31 14.13
N GLY A 78 7.38 -1.14 13.99
CA GLY A 78 6.26 -0.91 13.06
C GLY A 78 5.01 -1.75 13.31
N ASN A 79 4.94 -2.48 14.43
CA ASN A 79 3.82 -3.38 14.72
C ASN A 79 2.54 -2.57 14.96
N ILE A 80 1.48 -2.93 14.24
CA ILE A 80 0.18 -2.29 14.38
C ILE A 80 -0.73 -3.04 15.35
N LEU A 81 -0.44 -4.32 15.64
CA LEU A 81 -1.23 -5.09 16.60
C LEU A 81 -0.96 -4.57 18.02
N LEU A 82 -2.02 -4.06 18.65
CA LEU A 82 -1.95 -3.50 20.01
C LEU A 82 -1.93 -4.61 21.06
N PRO A 83 -1.48 -4.35 22.30
CA PRO A 83 -1.65 -5.25 23.44
C PRO A 83 -3.13 -5.58 23.68
N VAL A 84 -3.43 -6.74 24.27
CA VAL A 84 -4.81 -7.24 24.47
C VAL A 84 -5.62 -6.32 25.40
N GLU A 85 -4.93 -5.60 26.27
CA GLU A 85 -5.48 -4.66 27.24
C GLU A 85 -5.90 -3.32 26.60
N ASP A 86 -5.41 -3.01 25.39
CA ASP A 86 -5.83 -1.80 24.67
C ASP A 86 -7.26 -1.97 24.17
N LYS A 87 -8.13 -0.99 24.49
CA LYS A 87 -9.55 -0.99 24.09
C LYS A 87 -9.76 -1.12 22.57
N ARG A 88 -8.77 -0.75 21.76
CA ARG A 88 -8.80 -0.82 20.28
C ARG A 88 -8.27 -2.14 19.73
N HIS A 89 -7.69 -3.01 20.56
CA HIS A 89 -7.09 -4.29 20.15
C HIS A 89 -8.01 -5.08 19.22
N LYS A 90 -9.26 -5.31 19.66
CA LYS A 90 -10.25 -6.07 18.90
C LYS A 90 -10.52 -5.46 17.52
N ASN A 91 -10.60 -4.13 17.44
CA ASN A 91 -10.86 -3.44 16.17
C ASN A 91 -9.69 -3.59 15.20
N ILE A 92 -8.46 -3.41 15.68
CA ILE A 92 -7.26 -3.60 14.85
C ILE A 92 -7.11 -5.07 14.42
N LEU A 93 -7.29 -6.02 15.33
CA LEU A 93 -7.22 -7.44 15.03
C LEU A 93 -8.26 -7.85 13.99
N ASN A 94 -9.50 -7.37 14.11
CA ASN A 94 -10.54 -7.63 13.12
C ASN A 94 -10.22 -7.01 11.77
N MET A 95 -9.73 -5.76 11.74
CA MET A 95 -9.26 -5.13 10.51
C MET A 95 -8.17 -5.97 9.84
N ILE A 96 -7.14 -6.42 10.58
CA ILE A 96 -6.07 -7.28 10.05
C ILE A 96 -6.66 -8.55 9.43
N ARG A 97 -7.57 -9.24 10.14
CA ARG A 97 -8.22 -10.48 9.67
C ARG A 97 -9.07 -10.26 8.43
N THR A 98 -9.85 -9.19 8.38
CA THR A 98 -10.69 -8.86 7.22
C THR A 98 -9.83 -8.53 6.01
N LEU A 99 -8.77 -7.76 6.21
CA LEU A 99 -7.94 -7.29 5.11
C LEU A 99 -6.97 -8.37 4.64
N LYS A 100 -6.48 -9.31 5.46
CA LYS A 100 -5.53 -10.33 4.98
C LYS A 100 -6.18 -11.35 4.02
N PRO A 101 -5.58 -11.65 2.84
CA PRO A 101 -4.60 -10.84 2.11
C PRO A 101 -5.29 -9.78 1.25
N LEU A 102 -4.93 -8.50 1.42
CA LEU A 102 -5.37 -7.39 0.58
C LEU A 102 -4.17 -7.06 -0.28
N THR A 103 -4.30 -7.32 -1.57
CA THR A 103 -3.22 -7.18 -2.54
C THR A 103 -3.66 -6.20 -3.61
N PHE A 104 -2.75 -5.31 -3.96
CA PHE A 104 -2.85 -4.39 -5.08
C PHE A 104 -1.96 -4.90 -6.21
N THR A 105 -2.45 -4.81 -7.44
CA THR A 105 -1.70 -5.18 -8.65
C THR A 105 -1.73 -4.01 -9.61
N VAL A 106 -0.54 -3.61 -10.05
CA VAL A 106 -0.33 -2.53 -11.02
C VAL A 106 0.15 -3.16 -12.31
N LYS A 107 -0.44 -2.77 -13.43
CA LYS A 107 -0.01 -3.17 -14.77
C LYS A 107 0.10 -1.95 -15.68
N PRO A 108 1.20 -1.79 -16.44
CA PRO A 108 1.26 -0.78 -17.48
C PRO A 108 0.33 -1.15 -18.64
N ASN A 109 -0.04 -0.14 -19.43
CA ASN A 109 -0.88 -0.36 -20.62
C ASN A 109 -0.08 -0.97 -21.78
N ASN A 110 1.21 -0.64 -21.89
CA ASN A 110 2.14 -1.23 -22.86
C ASN A 110 3.02 -2.27 -22.15
N SER A 111 3.11 -3.48 -22.71
CA SER A 111 3.95 -4.55 -22.19
C SER A 111 5.45 -4.24 -22.26
N GLU A 112 5.87 -3.34 -23.16
CA GLU A 112 7.27 -2.90 -23.25
C GLU A 112 7.71 -2.04 -22.05
N ASP A 113 6.75 -1.45 -21.32
CA ASP A 113 7.01 -0.67 -20.11
C ASP A 113 7.24 -1.56 -18.87
N GLY A 114 7.09 -2.88 -19.00
CA GLY A 114 7.35 -3.87 -17.96
C GLY A 114 6.14 -4.72 -17.57
N GLU A 115 6.37 -5.69 -16.69
CA GLU A 115 5.35 -6.65 -16.24
C GLU A 115 4.40 -6.11 -15.17
N GLY A 116 4.70 -4.92 -14.62
CA GLY A 116 4.03 -4.36 -13.46
C GLY A 116 4.55 -4.92 -12.14
N PHE A 117 3.78 -4.71 -11.07
CA PHE A 117 4.12 -5.21 -9.73
C PHE A 117 2.86 -5.45 -8.89
N SER A 118 3.00 -6.25 -7.85
CA SER A 118 1.96 -6.47 -6.84
C SER A 118 2.51 -6.28 -5.45
N PHE A 119 1.66 -5.79 -4.54
CA PHE A 119 2.03 -5.61 -3.14
C PHE A 119 0.85 -5.82 -2.20
N ALA A 120 1.14 -6.35 -1.02
CA ALA A 120 0.15 -6.48 0.04
C ALA A 120 0.01 -5.16 0.81
N ALA A 121 -1.16 -4.88 1.36
CA ALA A 121 -1.36 -3.78 2.31
C ALA A 121 -0.74 -4.08 3.69
N LEU A 122 -0.75 -5.36 4.09
CA LEU A 122 -0.28 -5.83 5.39
C LEU A 122 0.78 -6.91 5.23
N GLU A 123 1.83 -6.81 6.04
CA GLU A 123 2.88 -7.82 6.21
C GLU A 123 2.67 -8.49 7.56
N VAL A 124 2.31 -9.78 7.56
CA VAL A 124 2.21 -10.56 8.78
C VAL A 124 3.52 -11.32 8.96
N ILE A 125 4.29 -10.91 9.97
CA ILE A 125 5.61 -11.46 10.27
C ILE A 125 5.45 -12.69 11.15
N ASP A 126 4.61 -12.59 12.17
CA ASP A 126 4.26 -13.67 13.07
C ASP A 126 2.85 -13.44 13.66
N GLU A 127 2.42 -14.28 14.60
CA GLU A 127 1.10 -14.22 15.22
C GLU A 127 0.81 -12.91 15.99
N LYS A 128 1.85 -12.24 16.47
CA LYS A 128 1.80 -11.02 17.29
C LYS A 128 2.29 -9.78 16.55
N THR A 129 2.95 -9.96 15.42
CA THR A 129 3.60 -8.89 14.66
C THR A 129 2.99 -8.77 13.27
N THR A 130 2.26 -7.68 13.05
CA THR A 130 1.76 -7.29 11.75
C THR A 130 2.14 -5.84 11.46
N ARG A 131 2.56 -5.54 10.24
CA ARG A 131 2.93 -4.20 9.80
C ARG A 131 2.09 -3.81 8.60
N VAL A 132 1.91 -2.51 8.39
CA VAL A 132 1.51 -1.99 7.08
C VAL A 132 2.74 -1.98 6.19
N SER A 133 2.62 -2.53 4.98
CA SER A 133 3.77 -2.68 4.08
C SER A 133 4.38 -1.32 3.69
N PRO A 134 5.71 -1.26 3.44
CA PRO A 134 6.38 -0.04 3.01
C PRO A 134 5.77 0.54 1.73
N LEU A 135 5.46 -0.30 0.73
CA LEU A 135 4.91 0.17 -0.54
C LEU A 135 3.49 0.72 -0.37
N PHE A 136 2.66 0.12 0.49
CA PHE A 136 1.36 0.69 0.82
C PHE A 136 1.51 2.07 1.46
N LYS A 137 2.42 2.23 2.44
CA LYS A 137 2.69 3.55 3.05
C LYS A 137 3.14 4.57 1.99
N ALA A 138 4.06 4.18 1.12
CA ALA A 138 4.58 5.04 0.06
C ALA A 138 3.47 5.52 -0.89
N MET A 139 2.61 4.61 -1.36
CA MET A 139 1.56 4.96 -2.33
C MET A 139 0.43 5.78 -1.70
N PHE A 140 -0.04 5.38 -0.51
CA PHE A 140 -1.30 5.90 0.04
C PHE A 140 -1.17 6.97 1.12
N THR A 141 -0.05 7.06 1.84
CA THR A 141 0.04 7.95 3.03
C THR A 141 1.25 8.88 3.06
N MET A 142 2.36 8.51 2.43
CA MET A 142 3.59 9.31 2.39
C MET A 142 3.38 10.61 1.61
N PRO A 143 3.84 11.79 2.08
CA PRO A 143 3.78 13.01 1.28
C PRO A 143 4.50 12.84 -0.08
N ILE A 144 3.98 13.42 -1.16
CA ILE A 144 4.52 13.20 -2.52
C ILE A 144 5.98 13.66 -2.63
N GLU A 145 6.32 14.76 -1.97
CA GLU A 145 7.69 15.28 -1.92
C GLU A 145 8.66 14.33 -1.20
N VAL A 146 8.18 13.62 -0.18
CA VAL A 146 8.98 12.60 0.51
C VAL A 146 9.15 11.37 -0.39
N LEU A 147 8.09 10.95 -1.08
CA LEU A 147 8.17 9.85 -2.04
C LEU A 147 9.19 10.14 -3.13
N LYS A 148 9.12 11.32 -3.77
CA LYS A 148 10.06 11.78 -4.79
C LYS A 148 11.51 11.73 -4.30
N LYS A 149 11.79 12.21 -3.09
CA LYS A 149 13.13 12.17 -2.47
C LYS A 149 13.66 10.76 -2.25
N ASN A 150 12.81 9.81 -1.90
CA ASN A 150 13.23 8.41 -1.70
C ASN A 150 13.49 7.67 -3.02
N MET A 151 13.10 8.22 -4.17
CA MET A 151 13.31 7.60 -5.48
C MET A 151 14.57 8.09 -6.21
N GLY A 152 15.36 8.99 -5.60
CA GLY A 152 16.47 9.69 -6.27
C GLY A 152 15.96 10.68 -7.29
#